data_AF-A0A4Y2MXB3-F1
#
_entry.id   AF-A0A4Y2MXB3-F1
#
_cell.length_a   1.000
_cell.length_b   1.000
_cell.length_c   1.000
_cell.angle_alpha   90.00
_cell.angle_beta   90.00
_cell.angle_gamma   90.00
#
_symmetry.space_group_name_H-M   'P 1'
#
loop_
_entity.id
_entity.type
_entity.pdbx_description
1 polymer ?
#
loop_
_entity_poly.entity_id
_entity_poly.type
_entity_poly.pdbx_seq_one_letter_code
_entity_poly.pdbx_strand_id
1 'polypeptide(L)'
;MSADVEAYIRQKCPYSKLPPSIKQILGDSPREYEKLVINFSIKNQLRFRGNLVRSMKKDERGYYEELLRYSREHLMLYPYHLSDFIVTGMRITPFQYYISIMQDLMEQEKSYDSLPNFTAADCLRLLGIGRNQYIELMNQCRSSKVVFRRIFWCHETNWIYSSKPVSGLIIEPWWMVFVGIIPDNEKVIIDKIIDFGAQKAGEVDAKDVKGLYRRGLVYLDVPIDDDDCVSVPPLEGFVMNRVLGDYLETLLYKIFVSIDEHTTVAELANILQVDLELVKNAVSMYCRLGFARKKGQDDLPNLHPSWQKQSSSKSPKLVLEISVT
;
A
#
# COMPACT_ATOMS: atom_id res chain seq x y z
N MET A 1 -10.13 -20.48 -12.80
CA MET A 1 -10.44 -19.47 -13.85
C MET A 1 -9.45 -19.69 -14.97
N SER A 2 -9.87 -19.58 -16.25
CA SER A 2 -8.91 -19.75 -17.34
C SER A 2 -7.97 -18.54 -17.39
N ALA A 3 -6.66 -18.78 -17.29
CA ALA A 3 -5.63 -17.75 -17.39
C ALA A 3 -5.77 -16.92 -18.68
N ASP A 4 -6.35 -17.51 -19.73
CA ASP A 4 -6.61 -16.86 -21.00
C ASP A 4 -7.60 -15.69 -20.85
N VAL A 5 -8.66 -15.86 -20.06
CA VAL A 5 -9.67 -14.79 -19.85
C VAL A 5 -9.04 -13.61 -19.13
N GLU A 6 -8.21 -13.87 -18.13
CA GLU A 6 -7.49 -12.82 -17.39
C GLU A 6 -6.53 -12.04 -18.29
N ALA A 7 -5.86 -12.70 -19.24
CA ALA A 7 -4.99 -12.03 -20.19
C ALA A 7 -5.75 -10.99 -21.04
N TYR A 8 -6.95 -11.32 -21.52
CA TYR A 8 -7.78 -10.37 -22.26
C TYR A 8 -8.30 -9.22 -21.38
N ILE A 9 -8.57 -9.48 -20.10
CA ILE A 9 -8.95 -8.42 -19.15
C ILE A 9 -7.78 -7.46 -18.93
N ARG A 10 -6.55 -7.98 -18.73
CA ARG A 10 -5.33 -7.15 -18.60
C ARG A 10 -5.07 -6.29 -19.85
N GLN A 11 -5.36 -6.81 -21.04
CA GLN A 11 -5.29 -6.08 -22.31
C GLN A 11 -6.44 -5.09 -22.54
N LYS A 12 -7.36 -4.95 -21.57
CA LYS A 12 -8.54 -4.07 -21.65
C LYS A 12 -9.42 -4.38 -22.87
N CYS A 13 -9.51 -5.64 -23.26
CA CYS A 13 -10.29 -6.09 -24.41
C CYS A 13 -11.80 -6.12 -24.06
N PRO A 14 -12.68 -5.39 -24.78
CA PRO A 14 -14.11 -5.45 -24.52
C PRO A 14 -14.71 -6.77 -25.01
N TYR A 15 -15.85 -7.19 -24.44
CA TYR A 15 -16.53 -8.45 -24.78
C TYR A 15 -16.74 -8.63 -26.29
N SER A 16 -17.10 -7.56 -27.01
CA SER A 16 -17.33 -7.59 -28.45
C SER A 16 -16.13 -8.12 -29.25
N LYS A 17 -14.91 -7.80 -28.80
CA LYS A 17 -13.64 -8.16 -29.45
C LYS A 17 -13.05 -9.49 -28.96
N LEU A 18 -13.70 -10.18 -28.02
CA LEU A 18 -13.20 -11.47 -27.55
C LEU A 18 -13.32 -12.56 -28.64
N PRO A 19 -12.34 -13.47 -28.73
CA PRO A 19 -12.41 -14.62 -29.62
C PRO A 19 -13.63 -15.52 -29.32
N PRO A 20 -14.19 -16.21 -30.34
CA PRO A 20 -15.33 -17.12 -30.14
C PRO A 20 -15.06 -18.22 -29.11
N SER A 21 -13.83 -18.74 -29.06
CA SER A 21 -13.41 -19.75 -28.08
C SER A 21 -13.56 -19.26 -26.64
N ILE A 22 -13.19 -18.01 -26.38
CA ILE A 22 -13.31 -17.40 -25.05
C ILE A 22 -14.77 -17.08 -24.72
N LYS A 23 -15.55 -16.59 -25.70
CA LYS A 23 -16.99 -16.35 -25.52
C LYS A 23 -17.73 -17.64 -25.16
N GLN A 24 -17.38 -18.76 -25.80
CA GLN A 24 -17.94 -20.07 -25.50
C GLN A 24 -17.62 -20.53 -24.06
N ILE A 25 -16.39 -20.30 -23.57
CA ILE A 25 -16.02 -20.57 -22.17
C ILE A 25 -16.88 -19.76 -21.18
N LEU A 26 -17.27 -18.55 -21.58
CA LEU A 26 -18.11 -17.64 -20.80
C LEU A 26 -19.62 -17.91 -20.98
N GLY A 27 -19.98 -19.00 -21.65
CA GLY A 27 -21.37 -19.36 -21.96
C GLY A 27 -22.08 -18.34 -22.86
N ASP A 28 -21.32 -17.66 -23.73
CA ASP A 28 -21.78 -16.61 -24.64
C ASP A 28 -22.56 -15.47 -23.94
N SER A 29 -22.29 -15.29 -22.64
CA SER A 29 -22.96 -14.31 -21.80
C SER A 29 -22.07 -13.08 -21.58
N PRO A 30 -22.44 -11.89 -22.10
CA PRO A 30 -21.71 -10.66 -21.80
C PRO A 30 -21.76 -10.33 -20.31
N ARG A 31 -22.86 -10.65 -19.62
CA ARG A 31 -23.01 -10.41 -18.17
C ARG A 31 -22.03 -11.22 -17.34
N GLU A 32 -21.70 -12.43 -17.77
CA GLU A 32 -20.73 -13.26 -17.05
C GLU A 32 -19.32 -12.70 -17.20
N TYR A 33 -18.98 -12.20 -18.40
CA TYR A 33 -17.74 -11.48 -18.61
C TYR A 33 -17.63 -10.22 -17.75
N GLU A 34 -18.69 -9.42 -17.65
CA GLU A 34 -18.73 -8.23 -16.79
C GLU A 34 -18.45 -8.57 -15.32
N LYS A 35 -19.09 -9.62 -14.79
CA LYS A 35 -18.83 -10.09 -13.41
C LYS A 35 -17.38 -10.52 -13.22
N LEU A 36 -16.81 -11.26 -14.18
CA LEU A 36 -15.42 -11.69 -14.11
C LEU A 36 -14.46 -10.50 -14.15
N VAL A 37 -14.73 -9.49 -14.99
CA VAL A 37 -13.92 -8.27 -15.06
C VAL A 37 -13.97 -7.52 -13.73
N ILE A 38 -15.14 -7.38 -13.11
CA ILE A 38 -15.29 -6.73 -11.80
C ILE A 38 -14.52 -7.50 -10.73
N ASN A 39 -14.74 -8.81 -10.64
CA ASN A 39 -14.06 -9.69 -9.67
C ASN A 39 -12.53 -9.67 -9.86
N PHE A 40 -12.07 -9.72 -11.10
CA PHE A 40 -10.65 -9.62 -11.43
C PHE A 40 -10.10 -8.25 -11.02
N SER A 41 -10.83 -7.15 -11.32
CA SER A 41 -10.39 -5.79 -10.99
C SER A 41 -10.27 -5.57 -9.48
N ILE A 42 -11.23 -6.09 -8.70
CA ILE A 42 -11.19 -6.04 -7.23
C ILE A 42 -10.01 -6.83 -6.67
N LYS A 43 -9.83 -8.09 -7.12
CA LYS A 43 -8.75 -8.98 -6.67
C LYS A 43 -7.35 -8.46 -6.98
N ASN A 44 -7.21 -7.72 -8.07
CA ASN A 44 -5.93 -7.15 -8.51
C ASN A 44 -5.81 -5.66 -8.14
N GLN A 45 -6.72 -5.13 -7.31
CA GLN A 45 -6.76 -3.73 -6.87
C GLN A 45 -6.63 -2.71 -8.03
N LEU A 46 -7.31 -2.96 -9.15
CA LEU A 46 -7.20 -2.10 -10.34
C LEU A 46 -7.90 -0.76 -10.12
N ARG A 47 -7.30 0.31 -10.67
CA ARG A 47 -7.89 1.65 -10.72
C ARG A 47 -9.20 1.62 -11.51
N PHE A 48 -10.22 2.32 -11.03
CA PHE A 48 -11.51 2.41 -11.73
C PHE A 48 -11.38 3.11 -13.10
N ARG A 49 -10.71 4.27 -13.10
CA ARG A 49 -10.45 5.06 -14.31
C ARG A 49 -9.39 4.39 -15.18
N GLY A 50 -9.64 4.34 -16.48
CA GLY A 50 -8.71 3.76 -17.47
C GLY A 50 -8.78 2.23 -17.60
N ASN A 51 -9.68 1.56 -16.87
CA ASN A 51 -9.93 0.12 -16.96
C ASN A 51 -11.37 -0.19 -17.39
N LEU A 52 -11.60 -1.44 -17.79
CA LEU A 52 -12.90 -1.92 -18.28
C LEU A 52 -14.04 -1.73 -17.27
N VAL A 53 -13.73 -1.79 -15.96
CA VAL A 53 -14.71 -1.65 -14.88
C VAL A 53 -15.54 -0.37 -14.98
N ARG A 54 -14.98 0.73 -15.51
CA ARG A 54 -15.70 2.00 -15.73
C ARG A 54 -16.90 1.86 -16.67
N SER A 55 -16.81 0.96 -17.66
CA SER A 55 -17.92 0.70 -18.59
C SER A 55 -19.02 -0.15 -17.97
N MET A 56 -18.70 -0.89 -16.90
CA MET A 56 -19.56 -1.92 -16.31
C MET A 56 -20.22 -1.46 -15.01
N LYS A 57 -19.51 -0.69 -14.18
CA LYS A 57 -20.06 0.02 -13.01
C LYS A 57 -20.02 1.52 -13.25
N LYS A 58 -21.13 2.19 -12.90
CA LYS A 58 -21.24 3.66 -12.95
C LYS A 58 -20.79 4.34 -11.66
N ASP A 59 -20.88 3.62 -10.54
CA ASP A 59 -20.53 4.13 -9.22
C ASP A 59 -19.06 3.84 -8.91
N GLU A 60 -18.22 4.87 -9.03
CA GLU A 60 -16.79 4.82 -8.70
C GLU A 60 -16.57 4.59 -7.20
N ARG A 61 -17.38 5.25 -6.35
CA ARG A 61 -17.23 5.15 -4.89
C ARG A 61 -17.57 3.74 -4.41
N GLY A 62 -18.73 3.21 -4.82
CA GLY A 62 -19.14 1.86 -4.45
C GLY A 62 -18.21 0.77 -4.97
N TYR A 63 -17.50 1.00 -6.09
CA TYR A 63 -16.43 0.10 -6.53
C TYR A 63 -15.26 0.07 -5.55
N TYR A 64 -14.75 1.22 -5.13
CA TYR A 64 -13.63 1.27 -4.19
C TYR A 64 -14.02 0.81 -2.76
N GLU A 65 -15.27 1.02 -2.34
CA GLU A 65 -15.81 0.42 -1.10
C GLU A 65 -15.77 -1.10 -1.16
N GLU A 66 -16.21 -1.69 -2.28
CA GLU A 66 -16.17 -3.14 -2.50
C GLU A 66 -14.73 -3.68 -2.57
N LEU A 67 -13.82 -2.95 -3.24
CA LEU A 67 -12.40 -3.27 -3.34
C LEU A 67 -11.72 -3.28 -1.97
N LEU A 68 -11.94 -2.24 -1.16
CA LEU A 68 -11.35 -2.14 0.18
C LEU A 68 -11.92 -3.18 1.13
N ARG A 69 -13.21 -3.49 1.04
CA ARG A 69 -13.83 -4.57 1.81
C ARG A 69 -13.18 -5.92 1.46
N TYR A 70 -13.07 -6.24 0.18
CA TYR A 70 -12.43 -7.48 -0.28
C TYR A 70 -10.97 -7.54 0.19
N SER A 71 -10.22 -6.45 0.02
CA SER A 71 -8.81 -6.36 0.42
C SER A 71 -8.63 -6.59 1.91
N ARG A 72 -9.50 -6.01 2.75
CA ARG A 72 -9.50 -6.19 4.22
C ARG A 72 -9.82 -7.63 4.62
N GLU A 73 -10.86 -8.22 4.04
CA GLU A 73 -11.26 -9.61 4.30
C GLU A 73 -10.15 -10.63 3.95
N HIS A 74 -9.35 -10.31 2.93
CA HIS A 74 -8.25 -11.16 2.44
C HIS A 74 -6.87 -10.71 2.96
N LEU A 75 -6.82 -9.78 3.93
CA LEU A 75 -5.59 -9.30 4.56
C LEU A 75 -4.56 -8.71 3.57
N MET A 76 -5.05 -8.17 2.45
CA MET A 76 -4.20 -7.60 1.40
C MET A 76 -3.57 -6.29 1.83
N LEU A 77 -2.43 -5.98 1.21
CA LEU A 77 -1.73 -4.71 1.35
C LEU A 77 -2.67 -3.54 0.97
N TYR A 78 -2.51 -2.41 1.66
CA TYR A 78 -3.22 -1.18 1.30
C TYR A 78 -2.83 -0.76 -0.13
N PRO A 79 -3.79 -0.45 -1.00
CA PRO A 79 -3.52 -0.08 -2.39
C PRO A 79 -3.00 1.37 -2.49
N TYR A 80 -1.70 1.58 -2.21
CA TYR A 80 -1.09 2.92 -2.20
C TYR A 80 -1.19 3.67 -3.53
N HIS A 81 -1.17 2.94 -4.65
CA HIS A 81 -1.38 3.50 -5.99
C HIS A 81 -2.79 4.06 -6.20
N LEU A 82 -3.73 3.80 -5.27
CA LEU A 82 -5.09 4.35 -5.26
C LEU A 82 -5.30 5.41 -4.15
N SER A 83 -4.24 5.83 -3.45
CA SER A 83 -4.32 6.78 -2.33
C SER A 83 -4.97 8.10 -2.74
N ASP A 84 -4.78 8.52 -4.00
CA ASP A 84 -5.35 9.75 -4.55
C ASP A 84 -6.87 9.79 -4.37
N PHE A 85 -7.57 8.67 -4.63
CA PHE A 85 -9.01 8.60 -4.44
C PHE A 85 -9.41 8.13 -3.04
N ILE A 86 -8.68 7.17 -2.45
CA ILE A 86 -9.08 6.59 -1.16
C ILE A 86 -8.90 7.60 -0.02
N VAL A 87 -7.80 8.34 0.00
CA VAL A 87 -7.55 9.33 1.05
C VAL A 87 -8.44 10.56 0.84
N THR A 88 -8.52 11.10 -0.39
CA THR A 88 -9.27 12.35 -0.62
C THR A 88 -10.79 12.13 -0.74
N GLY A 89 -11.20 11.12 -1.51
CA GLY A 89 -12.60 10.83 -1.81
C GLY A 89 -13.30 9.98 -0.75
N MET A 90 -12.61 8.99 -0.18
CA MET A 90 -13.18 8.11 0.84
C MET A 90 -12.81 8.51 2.28
N ARG A 91 -11.79 9.37 2.46
CA ARG A 91 -11.26 9.78 3.77
C ARG A 91 -10.73 8.61 4.61
N ILE A 92 -10.17 7.60 3.94
CA ILE A 92 -9.55 6.44 4.58
C ILE A 92 -8.04 6.52 4.39
N THR A 93 -7.32 6.65 5.49
CA THR A 93 -5.85 6.62 5.51
C THR A 93 -5.33 5.18 5.57
N PRO A 94 -4.08 4.91 5.13
CA PRO A 94 -3.45 3.60 5.30
C PRO A 94 -3.47 3.15 6.77
N PHE A 95 -3.22 4.09 7.70
CA PHE A 95 -3.25 3.82 9.14
C PHE A 95 -4.61 3.29 9.59
N GLN A 96 -5.72 3.93 9.18
CA GLN A 96 -7.07 3.47 9.51
C GLN A 96 -7.36 2.09 8.90
N TYR A 97 -6.93 1.87 7.65
CA TYR A 97 -7.09 0.57 6.99
C TYR A 97 -6.44 -0.58 7.78
N TYR A 98 -5.19 -0.41 8.21
CA TYR A 98 -4.48 -1.45 8.96
C TYR A 98 -5.00 -1.62 10.39
N ILE A 99 -5.45 -0.54 11.05
CA ILE A 99 -6.15 -0.66 12.34
C ILE A 99 -7.39 -1.54 12.19
N SER A 100 -8.17 -1.33 11.11
CA SER A 100 -9.35 -2.12 10.81
C SER A 100 -9.05 -3.59 10.50
N ILE A 101 -7.91 -3.89 9.85
CA ILE A 101 -7.42 -5.27 9.68
C ILE A 101 -7.08 -5.91 11.03
N MET A 102 -6.32 -5.21 11.88
CA MET A 102 -5.93 -5.72 13.20
C MET A 102 -7.14 -6.01 14.08
N GLN A 103 -8.14 -5.12 14.06
CA GLN A 103 -9.42 -5.32 14.74
C GLN A 103 -10.10 -6.61 14.29
N ASP A 104 -10.24 -6.83 12.99
CA ASP A 104 -10.89 -8.04 12.46
C ASP A 104 -10.12 -9.32 12.82
N LEU A 105 -8.79 -9.29 12.76
CA LEU A 105 -7.95 -10.43 13.13
C LEU A 105 -8.17 -10.82 14.59
N MET A 106 -8.23 -9.83 15.49
CA MET A 106 -8.47 -10.08 16.90
C MET A 106 -9.89 -10.55 17.18
N GLU A 107 -10.89 -9.94 16.56
CA GLU A 107 -12.30 -10.32 16.68
C GLU A 107 -12.56 -11.75 16.19
N GLN A 108 -11.85 -12.17 15.14
CA GLN A 108 -11.92 -13.53 14.59
C GLN A 108 -10.94 -14.50 15.27
N GLU A 109 -10.20 -14.07 16.28
CA GLU A 109 -9.14 -14.82 16.97
C GLU A 109 -8.11 -15.47 16.03
N LYS A 110 -7.82 -14.82 14.90
CA LYS A 110 -6.84 -15.30 13.92
C LYS A 110 -5.41 -15.02 14.41
N SER A 111 -4.49 -15.91 14.02
CA SER A 111 -3.05 -15.70 14.28
C SER A 111 -2.53 -14.53 13.45
N TYR A 112 -1.56 -13.78 14.00
CA TYR A 112 -0.80 -12.77 13.25
C TYR A 112 -0.13 -13.37 12.00
N ASP A 113 0.26 -14.65 12.08
CA ASP A 113 0.93 -15.38 10.99
C ASP A 113 0.03 -15.61 9.76
N SER A 114 -1.25 -15.25 9.84
CA SER A 114 -2.15 -15.22 8.67
C SER A 114 -1.94 -14.01 7.76
N LEU A 115 -1.25 -12.96 8.23
CA LEU A 115 -0.93 -11.79 7.43
C LEU A 115 0.11 -12.15 6.34
N PRO A 116 -0.10 -11.71 5.08
CA PRO A 116 0.97 -11.67 4.07
C PRO A 116 2.16 -10.85 4.57
N ASN A 117 3.39 -11.14 4.12
CA ASN A 117 4.59 -10.55 4.72
C ASN A 117 4.71 -9.07 4.41
N PHE A 118 4.35 -8.64 3.20
CA PHE A 118 4.37 -7.21 2.88
C PHE A 118 3.29 -6.46 3.67
N THR A 119 2.12 -7.07 3.89
CA THR A 119 1.09 -6.54 4.79
C THR A 119 1.61 -6.43 6.23
N ALA A 120 2.23 -7.48 6.76
CA ALA A 120 2.80 -7.50 8.10
C ALA A 120 3.92 -6.46 8.28
N ALA A 121 4.79 -6.31 7.29
CA ALA A 121 5.84 -5.30 7.27
C ALA A 121 5.25 -3.88 7.33
N ASP A 122 4.16 -3.63 6.60
CA ASP A 122 3.52 -2.32 6.61
C ASP A 122 2.76 -2.04 7.91
N CYS A 123 2.10 -3.06 8.48
CA CYS A 123 1.50 -3.00 9.82
C CYS A 123 2.55 -2.63 10.88
N LEU A 124 3.72 -3.26 10.84
CA LEU A 124 4.83 -2.92 11.74
C LEU A 124 5.30 -1.48 11.52
N ARG A 125 5.47 -1.05 10.26
CA ARG A 125 5.92 0.30 9.90
C ARG A 125 4.95 1.40 10.36
N LEU A 126 3.64 1.19 10.18
CA LEU A 126 2.61 2.21 10.45
C LEU A 126 2.08 2.16 11.88
N LEU A 127 1.81 0.96 12.39
CA LEU A 127 1.17 0.75 13.70
C LEU A 127 2.20 0.48 14.80
N GLY A 128 3.40 -0.01 14.46
CA GLY A 128 4.37 -0.47 15.45
C GLY A 128 4.00 -1.81 16.07
N ILE A 129 3.06 -2.54 15.48
CA ILE A 129 2.57 -3.83 15.96
C ILE A 129 3.24 -4.93 15.14
N GLY A 130 4.23 -5.59 15.73
CA GLY A 130 4.78 -6.85 15.22
C GLY A 130 4.07 -8.06 15.81
N ARG A 131 4.55 -9.26 15.44
CA ARG A 131 3.98 -10.54 15.90
C ARG A 131 3.88 -10.65 17.42
N ASN A 132 4.98 -10.35 18.13
CA ASN A 132 5.02 -10.46 19.59
C ASN A 132 4.09 -9.46 20.26
N GLN A 133 4.08 -8.21 19.77
CA GLN A 133 3.17 -7.18 20.27
C GLN A 133 1.70 -7.58 20.05
N TYR A 134 1.37 -8.18 18.90
CA TYR A 134 0.02 -8.70 18.65
C TYR A 134 -0.36 -9.82 19.62
N ILE A 135 0.54 -10.79 19.86
CA ILE A 135 0.29 -11.90 20.79
C ILE A 135 0.06 -11.37 22.21
N GLU A 136 0.88 -10.42 22.66
CA GLU A 136 0.70 -9.76 23.96
C GLU A 136 -0.66 -9.07 24.06
N LEU A 137 -1.06 -8.31 23.02
CA LEU A 137 -2.37 -7.67 22.95
C LEU A 137 -3.50 -8.70 23.01
N MET A 138 -3.42 -9.77 22.22
CA MET A 138 -4.41 -10.85 22.21
C MET A 138 -4.56 -11.53 23.57
N ASN A 139 -3.45 -11.79 24.28
CA ASN A 139 -3.47 -12.39 25.60
C ASN A 139 -4.11 -11.47 26.64
N GLN A 140 -3.77 -10.18 26.63
CA GLN A 140 -4.40 -9.18 27.51
C GLN A 140 -5.91 -9.09 27.27
N CYS A 141 -6.33 -9.16 26.01
CA CYS A 141 -7.73 -9.15 25.58
C CYS A 141 -8.51 -10.37 26.10
N ARG A 142 -7.90 -11.56 26.10
CA ARG A 142 -8.49 -12.80 26.63
C ARG A 142 -8.63 -12.79 28.16
N SER A 143 -7.66 -12.21 28.87
CA SER A 143 -7.67 -12.11 30.33
C SER A 143 -8.69 -11.12 30.88
N SER A 144 -9.27 -10.25 30.05
CA SER A 144 -10.29 -9.29 30.48
C SER A 144 -11.29 -8.98 29.37
N LYS A 145 -12.40 -9.74 29.32
CA LYS A 145 -13.48 -9.57 28.32
C LYS A 145 -14.09 -8.14 28.30
N VAL A 146 -13.99 -7.39 29.40
CA VAL A 146 -14.43 -5.98 29.51
C VAL A 146 -13.41 -5.01 28.92
N VAL A 147 -12.13 -5.37 28.95
CA VAL A 147 -11.00 -4.55 28.47
C VAL A 147 -10.92 -4.58 26.95
N PHE A 148 -11.36 -5.64 26.26
CA PHE A 148 -11.43 -5.67 24.79
C PHE A 148 -12.28 -4.52 24.21
N ARG A 149 -13.49 -4.32 24.76
CA ARG A 149 -14.35 -3.19 24.37
C ARG A 149 -13.77 -1.85 24.83
N ARG A 150 -13.08 -1.79 25.97
CA ARG A 150 -12.53 -0.54 26.50
C ARG A 150 -11.20 -0.12 25.88
N ILE A 151 -10.46 -1.08 25.34
CA ILE A 151 -9.25 -0.87 24.55
C ILE A 151 -9.77 -0.47 23.15
N PHE A 152 -10.38 -1.36 22.38
CA PHE A 152 -10.67 -1.06 20.98
C PHE A 152 -11.90 -0.17 20.70
N TRP A 153 -12.87 -0.06 21.62
CA TRP A 153 -14.12 0.70 21.42
C TRP A 153 -14.31 1.94 22.33
N CYS A 154 -13.37 2.26 23.23
CA CYS A 154 -13.37 3.58 23.87
C CYS A 154 -12.59 4.58 23.02
N HIS A 155 -13.31 5.53 22.46
CA HIS A 155 -12.79 6.80 21.95
C HIS A 155 -12.04 7.63 23.01
N GLU A 156 -12.00 7.21 24.28
CA GLU A 156 -11.67 8.09 25.42
C GLU A 156 -10.78 7.48 26.52
N THR A 157 -10.23 6.25 26.39
CA THR A 157 -9.21 5.76 27.35
C THR A 157 -7.99 5.13 26.67
N ASN A 158 -6.99 5.98 26.41
CA ASN A 158 -5.54 5.77 26.60
C ASN A 158 -4.74 4.66 25.90
N TRP A 159 -5.22 4.04 24.81
CA TRP A 159 -4.29 3.37 23.86
C TRP A 159 -4.57 3.69 22.38
N ILE A 160 -5.81 4.05 22.04
CA ILE A 160 -6.16 4.76 20.79
C ILE A 160 -5.60 6.20 20.74
N TYR A 161 -4.88 6.64 21.78
CA TYR A 161 -4.16 7.92 21.79
C TYR A 161 -2.89 7.95 20.93
N SER A 162 -2.56 6.88 20.20
CA SER A 162 -1.91 7.05 18.91
C SER A 162 -2.95 6.89 17.81
N SER A 163 -3.86 7.85 17.67
CA SER A 163 -4.75 7.99 16.48
C SER A 163 -3.94 8.43 15.24
N LYS A 164 -2.66 8.09 15.23
CA LYS A 164 -1.59 8.63 14.42
C LYS A 164 -0.59 7.50 14.19
N PRO A 165 -0.04 7.39 12.98
CA PRO A 165 1.12 6.56 12.69
C PRO A 165 2.25 6.72 13.72
N VAL A 166 3.08 5.68 13.83
CA VAL A 166 4.32 5.67 14.63
C VAL A 166 5.15 6.93 14.35
N SER A 167 5.72 7.52 15.41
CA SER A 167 6.51 8.75 15.34
C SER A 167 7.80 8.62 14.52
N GLY A 168 8.40 7.42 14.52
CA GLY A 168 9.64 7.08 13.83
C GLY A 168 9.47 6.75 12.34
N LEU A 169 8.35 7.11 11.71
CA LEU A 169 8.13 6.81 10.30
C LEU A 169 9.16 7.51 9.41
N ILE A 170 9.81 6.72 8.56
CA ILE A 170 10.79 7.19 7.58
C ILE A 170 10.01 7.78 6.41
N ILE A 171 10.29 9.04 6.09
CA ILE A 171 9.83 9.75 4.91
C ILE A 171 11.10 10.20 4.22
N GLU A 172 11.30 9.86 2.96
CA GLU A 172 12.47 10.30 2.21
C GLU A 172 12.22 11.67 1.56
N PRO A 173 13.26 12.50 1.37
CA PRO A 173 13.11 13.85 0.82
C PRO A 173 12.56 13.90 -0.61
N TRP A 174 12.73 12.83 -1.39
CA TRP A 174 12.25 12.76 -2.78
C TRP A 174 10.80 12.31 -2.92
N TRP A 175 10.15 11.91 -1.82
CA TRP A 175 8.74 11.54 -1.85
C TRP A 175 7.86 12.77 -2.12
N MET A 176 6.70 12.53 -2.73
CA MET A 176 5.73 13.58 -3.04
C MET A 176 4.67 13.67 -1.95
N VAL A 177 4.43 14.89 -1.47
CA VAL A 177 3.43 15.21 -0.45
C VAL A 177 2.19 15.77 -1.15
N PHE A 178 1.07 15.10 -0.93
CA PHE A 178 -0.23 15.49 -1.45
C PHE A 178 -1.18 15.86 -0.32
N VAL A 179 -2.11 16.77 -0.59
CA VAL A 179 -3.19 17.09 0.34
C VAL A 179 -4.12 15.89 0.49
N GLY A 180 -4.34 15.49 1.74
CA GLY A 180 -5.25 14.42 2.14
C GLY A 180 -6.57 14.99 2.65
N ILE A 181 -6.86 14.75 3.93
CA ILE A 181 -8.10 15.21 4.56
C ILE A 181 -7.88 16.64 5.07
N ILE A 182 -8.45 17.64 4.38
CA ILE A 182 -8.34 19.06 4.77
C ILE A 182 -9.28 19.32 5.97
N PRO A 183 -8.78 19.80 7.11
CA PRO A 183 -9.60 20.42 8.15
C PRO A 183 -9.72 21.93 7.90
N ASP A 184 -10.84 22.55 8.32
CA ASP A 184 -11.13 23.98 8.10
C ASP A 184 -10.13 24.95 8.77
N ASN A 185 -9.16 24.45 9.54
CA ASN A 185 -8.11 25.22 10.17
C ASN A 185 -6.79 24.43 10.08
N GLU A 186 -5.92 24.73 9.12
CA GLU A 186 -4.45 24.77 9.32
C GLU A 186 -3.54 25.06 8.10
N LYS A 187 -2.48 25.85 8.40
CA LYS A 187 -1.07 25.89 7.93
C LYS A 187 -0.69 26.03 6.43
N VAL A 188 0.22 26.99 6.22
CA VAL A 188 1.04 27.35 5.04
C VAL A 188 1.47 26.22 4.08
N ILE A 189 1.76 25.00 4.57
CA ILE A 189 2.14 23.87 3.67
C ILE A 189 0.90 23.35 2.93
N ILE A 190 -0.25 23.28 3.61
CA ILE A 190 -1.53 22.94 2.97
C ILE A 190 -1.87 24.03 1.95
N ASP A 191 -1.72 25.31 2.29
CA ASP A 191 -1.91 26.42 1.35
C ASP A 191 -1.01 26.28 0.13
N LYS A 192 0.30 26.01 0.32
CA LYS A 192 1.22 25.76 -0.80
C LYS A 192 0.84 24.57 -1.66
N ILE A 193 0.38 23.46 -1.09
CA ILE A 193 -0.03 22.30 -1.89
C ILE A 193 -1.36 22.58 -2.61
N ILE A 194 -2.26 23.37 -2.01
CA ILE A 194 -3.49 23.82 -2.66
C ILE A 194 -3.17 24.76 -3.82
N ASP A 195 -2.26 25.70 -3.63
CA ASP A 195 -1.91 26.73 -4.62
C ASP A 195 -1.02 26.22 -5.75
N PHE A 196 -0.05 25.35 -5.45
CA PHE A 196 1.00 24.90 -6.39
C PHE A 196 0.97 23.40 -6.70
N GLY A 197 0.04 22.64 -6.12
CA GLY A 197 -0.03 21.19 -6.28
C GLY A 197 0.98 20.44 -5.41
N ALA A 198 1.15 19.14 -5.66
CA ALA A 198 2.00 18.26 -4.87
C ALA A 198 3.45 18.76 -4.75
N GLN A 199 4.02 18.68 -3.56
CA GLN A 199 5.35 19.21 -3.25
C GLN A 199 6.32 18.08 -2.91
N LYS A 200 7.61 18.23 -3.21
CA LYS A 200 8.62 17.27 -2.72
C LYS A 200 8.80 17.44 -1.21
N ALA A 201 8.85 16.34 -0.47
CA ALA A 201 9.01 16.37 0.98
C ALA A 201 10.29 17.12 1.41
N GLY A 202 11.36 16.99 0.64
CA GLY A 202 12.66 17.63 0.86
C GLY A 202 12.66 19.15 0.75
N GLU A 203 11.69 19.75 0.06
CA GLU A 203 11.60 21.20 -0.16
C GLU A 203 10.87 21.93 0.99
N VAL A 204 10.21 21.17 1.88
CA VAL A 204 9.45 21.68 3.02
C VAL A 204 10.00 21.16 4.35
N ASP A 205 9.53 21.73 5.47
CA ASP A 205 10.01 21.32 6.79
C ASP A 205 9.63 19.87 7.12
N ALA A 206 10.64 19.06 7.46
CA ALA A 206 10.49 17.63 7.73
C ALA A 206 9.58 17.33 8.93
N LYS A 207 9.57 18.20 9.96
CA LYS A 207 8.72 18.02 11.15
C LYS A 207 7.28 18.31 10.80
N ASP A 208 7.04 19.34 10.00
CA ASP A 208 5.68 19.64 9.54
C ASP A 208 5.14 18.52 8.63
N VAL A 209 5.92 18.02 7.65
CA VAL A 209 5.48 16.88 6.82
C VAL A 209 5.09 15.67 7.67
N LYS A 210 5.97 15.26 8.61
CA LYS A 210 5.69 14.16 9.53
C LYS A 210 4.47 14.47 10.40
N GLY A 211 4.34 15.69 10.90
CA GLY A 211 3.21 16.12 11.73
C GLY A 211 1.87 16.09 10.99
N LEU A 212 1.84 16.56 9.75
CA LEU A 212 0.67 16.56 8.87
C LEU A 212 0.28 15.12 8.48
N TYR A 213 1.26 14.29 8.09
CA TYR A 213 1.01 12.89 7.73
C TYR A 213 0.43 12.13 8.92
N ARG A 214 1.00 12.33 10.11
CA ARG A 214 0.51 11.70 11.34
C ARG A 214 -0.92 12.07 11.70
N ARG A 215 -1.41 13.20 11.20
CA ARG A 215 -2.79 13.67 11.42
C ARG A 215 -3.73 13.30 10.28
N GLY A 216 -3.25 12.63 9.24
CA GLY A 216 -4.02 12.27 8.05
C GLY A 216 -4.33 13.46 7.13
N LEU A 217 -3.66 14.61 7.32
CA LEU A 217 -3.92 15.81 6.51
C LEU A 217 -3.21 15.78 5.17
N VAL A 218 -2.18 14.95 5.04
CA VAL A 218 -1.45 14.70 3.79
C VAL A 218 -1.29 13.19 3.60
N TYR A 219 -1.16 12.77 2.35
CA TYR A 219 -0.68 11.45 1.99
C TYR A 219 0.60 11.55 1.17
N LEU A 220 1.34 10.45 1.11
CA LEU A 220 2.67 10.40 0.52
C LEU A 220 2.67 9.45 -0.67
N ASP A 221 3.13 9.94 -1.80
CA ASP A 221 3.44 9.12 -2.95
C ASP A 221 4.95 8.93 -3.10
N VAL A 222 5.34 7.78 -3.63
CA VAL A 222 6.74 7.39 -3.81
C VAL A 222 6.94 7.21 -5.32
N PRO A 223 7.31 8.28 -6.04
CA PRO A 223 7.28 8.31 -7.50
C PRO A 223 8.42 7.49 -8.11
N ILE A 224 8.07 6.58 -9.02
CA ILE A 224 9.02 5.73 -9.75
C ILE A 224 8.88 6.01 -11.25
N ASP A 225 9.99 6.39 -11.88
CA ASP A 225 10.13 6.64 -13.30
C ASP A 225 10.57 5.37 -14.06
N ASP A 226 10.44 5.38 -15.39
CA ASP A 226 10.75 4.22 -16.24
C ASP A 226 12.25 3.85 -16.19
N ASP A 227 13.11 4.86 -16.17
CA ASP A 227 14.57 4.74 -16.21
C ASP A 227 15.20 4.64 -14.81
N ASP A 228 14.39 4.58 -13.75
CA ASP A 228 14.91 4.43 -12.39
C ASP A 228 15.58 3.07 -12.21
N CYS A 229 16.70 3.06 -11.50
CA CYS A 229 17.33 1.85 -10.98
C CYS A 229 17.19 1.81 -9.47
N VAL A 230 16.86 0.63 -8.94
CA VAL A 230 16.72 0.41 -7.50
C VAL A 230 17.66 -0.69 -7.03
N SER A 231 18.19 -0.55 -5.82
CA SER A 231 19.00 -1.58 -5.17
C SER A 231 18.28 -2.14 -3.96
N VAL A 232 18.29 -3.46 -3.83
CA VAL A 232 17.79 -4.18 -2.65
C VAL A 232 19.01 -4.58 -1.82
N PRO A 233 19.19 -4.06 -0.59
CA PRO A 233 20.27 -4.49 0.27
C PRO A 233 20.08 -5.97 0.68
N PRO A 234 21.16 -6.69 1.04
CA PRO A 234 21.04 -8.03 1.58
C PRO A 234 20.10 -8.03 2.79
N LEU A 235 18.99 -8.76 2.70
CA LEU A 235 18.04 -8.87 3.80
C LEU A 235 18.53 -9.92 4.79
N GLU A 236 19.07 -9.48 5.93
CA GLU A 236 19.34 -10.37 7.07
C GLU A 236 18.02 -10.74 7.75
N GLY A 237 17.68 -12.04 7.78
CA GLY A 237 16.52 -12.55 8.53
C GLY A 237 15.16 -12.48 7.84
N PHE A 238 15.09 -12.08 6.56
CA PHE A 238 13.82 -12.07 5.83
C PHE A 238 13.37 -13.49 5.44
N VAL A 239 12.32 -13.98 6.10
CA VAL A 239 11.69 -15.25 5.79
C VAL A 239 10.46 -15.01 4.93
N MET A 240 10.48 -15.53 3.70
CA MET A 240 9.32 -15.54 2.82
C MET A 240 8.33 -16.62 3.26
N ASN A 241 7.33 -16.24 4.05
CA ASN A 241 6.16 -17.07 4.29
C ASN A 241 5.42 -17.34 2.97
N ARG A 242 5.18 -18.61 2.67
CA ARG A 242 4.34 -19.03 1.54
C ARG A 242 2.87 -18.87 1.92
N VAL A 243 2.35 -17.65 1.85
CA VAL A 243 0.90 -17.42 1.99
C VAL A 243 0.24 -17.72 0.64
N LEU A 244 -0.65 -18.71 0.63
CA LEU A 244 -1.38 -19.11 -0.58
C LEU A 244 -2.55 -18.15 -0.81
N GLY A 245 -2.64 -17.57 -2.01
CA GLY A 245 -3.88 -16.97 -2.51
C GLY A 245 -3.88 -15.45 -2.74
N ASP A 246 -2.87 -14.71 -2.31
CA ASP A 246 -2.73 -13.28 -2.65
C ASP A 246 -1.89 -13.11 -3.93
N TYR A 247 -2.55 -12.65 -4.99
CA TYR A 247 -1.90 -12.32 -6.27
C TYR A 247 -0.83 -11.25 -6.10
N LEU A 248 -1.08 -10.23 -5.27
CA LEU A 248 -0.18 -9.10 -5.11
C LEU A 248 1.10 -9.52 -4.38
N GLU A 249 0.97 -10.23 -3.24
CA GLU A 249 2.11 -10.80 -2.52
C GLU A 249 2.98 -11.68 -3.43
N THR A 250 2.35 -12.55 -4.25
CA THR A 250 3.08 -13.41 -5.21
C THR A 250 3.81 -12.59 -6.27
N LEU A 251 3.17 -11.55 -6.80
CA LEU A 251 3.78 -10.63 -7.76
C LEU A 251 4.96 -9.88 -7.13
N LEU A 252 4.80 -9.43 -5.88
CA LEU A 252 5.86 -8.77 -5.13
C LEU A 252 7.04 -9.72 -4.88
N TYR A 253 6.84 -11.02 -4.63
CA TYR A 253 7.99 -11.93 -4.58
C TYR A 253 8.70 -12.10 -5.91
N LYS A 254 7.93 -12.25 -6.99
CA LYS A 254 8.49 -12.40 -8.33
C LYS A 254 9.36 -11.21 -8.71
N ILE A 255 8.88 -9.98 -8.46
CA ILE A 255 9.63 -8.75 -8.74
C ILE A 255 10.83 -8.65 -7.78
N PHE A 256 10.63 -8.88 -6.48
CA PHE A 256 11.69 -8.78 -5.47
C PHE A 256 12.93 -9.63 -5.79
N VAL A 257 12.73 -10.89 -6.21
CA VAL A 257 13.83 -11.80 -6.58
C VAL A 257 14.51 -11.42 -7.90
N SER A 258 13.82 -10.64 -8.74
CA SER A 258 14.29 -10.26 -10.08
C SER A 258 14.91 -8.86 -10.12
N ILE A 259 14.83 -8.08 -9.05
CA ILE A 259 15.45 -6.75 -8.99
C ILE A 259 16.96 -6.91 -9.05
N ASP A 260 17.57 -6.14 -9.95
CA ASP A 260 19.00 -5.98 -10.09
C ASP A 260 19.35 -4.49 -10.11
N GLU A 261 20.50 -4.14 -9.54
CA GLU A 261 20.86 -2.73 -9.34
C GLU A 261 21.25 -1.98 -10.61
N HIS A 262 21.45 -2.70 -11.72
CA HIS A 262 21.80 -2.16 -13.03
C HIS A 262 20.64 -2.23 -14.03
N THR A 263 19.52 -2.83 -13.65
CA THR A 263 18.35 -2.98 -14.51
C THR A 263 17.35 -1.87 -14.21
N THR A 264 16.89 -1.17 -15.25
CA THR A 264 15.86 -0.13 -15.10
C THR A 264 14.48 -0.74 -14.81
N VAL A 265 13.56 0.05 -14.26
CA VAL A 265 12.18 -0.40 -14.00
C VAL A 265 11.48 -0.84 -15.31
N ALA A 266 11.72 -0.14 -16.42
CA ALA A 266 11.18 -0.51 -17.73
C ALA A 266 11.73 -1.85 -18.25
N GLU A 267 13.04 -2.07 -18.14
CA GLU A 267 13.66 -3.35 -18.52
C GLU A 267 13.16 -4.50 -17.65
N LEU A 268 13.02 -4.26 -16.34
CA LEU A 268 12.51 -5.26 -15.40
C LEU A 268 11.08 -5.69 -15.76
N ALA A 269 10.21 -4.75 -16.13
CA ALA A 269 8.86 -5.04 -16.61
C ALA A 269 8.87 -5.92 -17.87
N ASN A 270 9.75 -5.60 -18.83
CA ASN A 270 9.92 -6.38 -20.05
C ASN A 270 10.44 -7.79 -19.77
N ILE A 271 11.42 -7.96 -18.88
CA ILE A 271 11.98 -9.27 -18.51
C ILE A 271 10.90 -10.13 -17.84
N LEU A 272 10.12 -9.55 -16.92
CA LEU A 272 9.10 -10.29 -16.17
C LEU A 272 7.80 -10.52 -16.95
N GLN A 273 7.63 -9.85 -18.09
CA GLN A 273 6.40 -9.79 -18.87
C GLN A 273 5.21 -9.37 -17.99
N VAL A 274 5.44 -8.31 -17.20
CA VAL A 274 4.46 -7.69 -16.30
C VAL A 274 4.21 -6.27 -16.77
N ASP A 275 2.98 -5.80 -16.61
CA ASP A 275 2.64 -4.40 -16.90
C ASP A 275 3.56 -3.42 -16.15
N LEU A 276 4.10 -2.45 -16.86
CA LEU A 276 5.07 -1.48 -16.34
C LEU A 276 4.54 -0.74 -15.11
N GLU A 277 3.26 -0.39 -15.09
CA GLU A 277 2.66 0.33 -13.98
C GLU A 277 2.59 -0.55 -12.72
N LEU A 278 2.36 -1.86 -12.87
CA LEU A 278 2.42 -2.79 -11.73
C LEU A 278 3.84 -2.92 -11.17
N VAL A 279 4.87 -2.92 -12.02
CA VAL A 279 6.26 -2.95 -11.56
C VAL A 279 6.63 -1.65 -10.85
N LYS A 280 6.23 -0.49 -11.38
CA LYS A 280 6.37 0.80 -10.69
C LYS A 280 5.73 0.82 -9.32
N ASN A 281 4.49 0.32 -9.22
CA ASN A 281 3.78 0.22 -7.95
C ASN A 281 4.49 -0.71 -6.95
N ALA A 282 5.01 -1.85 -7.43
CA ALA A 282 5.79 -2.76 -6.59
C ALA A 282 7.08 -2.12 -6.08
N VAL A 283 7.85 -1.46 -6.96
CA VAL A 283 9.09 -0.77 -6.61
C VAL A 283 8.83 0.38 -5.64
N SER A 284 7.78 1.16 -5.89
CA SER A 284 7.28 2.20 -4.98
C SER A 284 6.99 1.62 -3.59
N MET A 285 6.36 0.44 -3.52
CA MET A 285 6.12 -0.28 -2.27
C MET A 285 7.39 -0.76 -1.57
N TYR A 286 8.37 -1.30 -2.30
CA TYR A 286 9.64 -1.69 -1.68
C TYR A 286 10.38 -0.49 -1.08
N CYS A 287 10.43 0.64 -1.80
CA CYS A 287 11.02 1.87 -1.28
C CYS A 287 10.27 2.37 -0.03
N ARG A 288 8.94 2.33 -0.04
CA ARG A 288 8.10 2.73 1.10
C ARG A 288 8.32 1.86 2.34
N LEU A 289 8.49 0.55 2.15
CA LEU A 289 8.76 -0.41 3.22
C LEU A 289 10.24 -0.48 3.60
N GLY A 290 11.10 0.21 2.86
CA GLY A 290 12.56 0.24 3.05
C GLY A 290 13.30 -1.00 2.54
N PHE A 291 12.63 -1.88 1.80
CA PHE A 291 13.23 -3.03 1.13
C PHE A 291 14.13 -2.66 -0.04
N ALA A 292 13.92 -1.50 -0.67
CA ALA A 292 14.70 -1.04 -1.81
C ALA A 292 15.06 0.43 -1.69
N ARG A 293 16.18 0.82 -2.30
CA ARG A 293 16.63 2.22 -2.41
C ARG A 293 16.74 2.64 -3.87
N LYS A 294 16.09 3.75 -4.22
CA LYS A 294 16.24 4.41 -5.53
C LYS A 294 17.65 4.99 -5.65
N LYS A 295 18.35 4.67 -6.75
CA LYS A 295 19.68 5.23 -7.02
C LYS A 295 19.59 6.73 -7.33
N GLY A 296 20.68 7.45 -7.09
CA GLY A 296 20.77 8.89 -7.39
C GLY A 296 20.04 9.82 -6.41
N GLN A 297 19.63 9.32 -5.24
CA GLN A 297 18.95 10.14 -4.21
C GLN A 297 19.92 10.76 -3.18
N ASP A 298 21.22 10.42 -3.25
CA ASP A 298 22.20 10.88 -2.26
C ASP A 298 22.56 12.37 -2.41
N ASP A 299 22.43 12.92 -3.62
CA ASP A 299 22.79 14.31 -3.95
C ASP A 299 21.57 15.14 -4.40
N LEU A 300 20.53 15.21 -3.56
CA LEU A 300 19.39 16.09 -3.82
C LEU A 300 19.79 17.56 -3.59
N PRO A 301 19.85 18.42 -4.63
CA PRO A 301 20.16 19.84 -4.44
C PRO A 301 19.01 20.55 -3.73
N ASN A 302 19.32 21.54 -2.89
CA ASN A 302 18.36 22.45 -2.27
C ASN A 302 17.37 21.82 -1.25
N LEU A 303 17.80 20.81 -0.48
CA LEU A 303 17.01 20.30 0.63
C LEU A 303 16.80 21.36 1.72
N HIS A 304 15.58 21.42 2.27
CA HIS A 304 15.26 22.25 3.42
C HIS A 304 16.17 21.86 4.61
N PRO A 305 16.70 22.82 5.41
CA PRO A 305 17.70 22.55 6.44
C PRO A 305 17.32 21.50 7.50
N SER A 306 16.01 21.25 7.68
CA SER A 306 15.49 20.21 8.57
C SER A 306 15.89 18.78 8.17
N TRP A 307 16.24 18.54 6.90
CA TRP A 307 16.57 17.23 6.36
C TRP A 307 18.06 16.86 6.51
N GLN A 308 18.95 17.87 6.54
CA GLN A 308 20.40 17.67 6.69
C GLN A 308 20.79 17.03 8.03
N LYS A 309 19.97 17.20 9.08
CA LYS A 309 20.17 16.57 10.39
C LYS A 309 19.70 15.11 10.46
N GLN A 310 18.91 14.66 9.47
CA GLN A 310 18.38 13.29 9.41
C GLN A 310 19.23 12.38 8.52
N SER A 311 19.93 12.92 7.51
CA SER A 311 20.85 12.13 6.65
C SER A 311 22.11 11.64 7.39
N SER A 312 22.49 12.26 8.52
CA SER A 312 23.64 11.82 9.33
C SER A 312 23.38 10.58 10.18
N SER A 313 22.12 10.19 10.40
CA SER A 313 21.82 8.86 10.94
C SER A 313 21.79 7.88 9.78
N LYS A 314 22.84 7.07 9.64
CA LYS A 314 22.82 5.87 8.79
C LYS A 314 21.46 5.21 8.96
N SER A 315 20.74 5.06 7.85
CA SER A 315 19.45 4.37 7.78
C SER A 315 19.49 3.13 8.67
N PRO A 316 18.55 2.95 9.61
CA PRO A 316 18.55 1.77 10.46
C PRO A 316 18.65 0.55 9.54
N LYS A 317 19.57 -0.37 9.85
CA LYS A 317 19.53 -1.70 9.27
C LYS A 317 18.10 -2.17 9.49
N LEU A 318 17.35 -2.41 8.41
CA LEU A 318 16.07 -3.09 8.48
C LEU A 318 16.39 -4.51 8.92
N VAL A 319 16.51 -4.69 10.25
CA VAL A 319 16.39 -5.98 10.89
C VAL A 319 14.91 -6.30 10.83
N LEU A 320 14.49 -6.81 9.68
CA LEU A 320 13.22 -7.46 9.58
C LEU A 320 13.38 -8.82 10.25
N GLU A 321 13.24 -8.85 11.58
CA GLU A 321 12.84 -10.06 12.29
C GLU A 321 11.40 -10.39 11.88
N ILE A 322 11.21 -10.77 10.62
CA ILE A 322 10.06 -11.59 10.21
C ILE A 322 10.48 -13.02 10.56
N SER A 323 10.65 -13.26 11.87
CA SER A 323 11.00 -14.58 12.39
C SER A 323 9.71 -15.38 12.50
N VAL A 324 9.51 -16.28 11.54
CA VAL A 324 8.61 -17.42 11.70
C VAL A 324 9.44 -18.60 12.18
N THR A 325 9.25 -18.92 13.46
CA THR A 325 9.32 -20.29 13.97
C THR A 325 7.98 -20.64 14.56
#